data_AF-A0A0G4B2S4-F1
#
_entry.id   AF-A0A0G4B2S4-F1
#
_cell.length_a   1.000
_cell.length_b   1.000
_cell.length_c   1.000
_cell.angle_alpha   90.00
_cell.angle_beta   90.00
_cell.angle_gamma   90.00
#
_symmetry.space_group_name_H-M   'P 1'
#
loop_
_entity.id
_entity.type
_entity.pdbx_description
1 polymer ?
#
loop_
_entity_poly.entity_id
_entity_poly.type
_entity_poly.pdbx_seq_one_letter_code
_entity_poly.pdbx_strand_id
1 'polypeptide(L)'
;MNQSFEKIIFDRALNRHPEFWSEKKEDLTKTITEIIDEISGFEAVDFDSISKDEAENILAIWCISGSGSLTSDFIDSPSDDKYKDKKWYGGTDRIRLRFSEKIFLAIDKKKSRNLFLIYNGIPEQVVTLLQEAGKSFTVLKQQIYVPDGEIVKTLDQVEKFSLPPALKKKSGDLVIVSHAAHLSRILRFMKKHEKLFEGLTIRPLAARVDNSSDFVEAELSGILDYVATGQASDKPIDFESF
;
A
#
# COMPACT_ATOMS: atom_id res chain seq x y z
N MET A 1 -13.17 -20.89 -25.14
CA MET A 1 -13.13 -19.42 -25.25
C MET A 1 -12.48 -18.90 -23.98
N ASN A 2 -11.29 -18.30 -24.07
CA ASN A 2 -10.69 -17.62 -22.93
C ASN A 2 -11.58 -16.43 -22.59
N GLN A 3 -12.24 -16.45 -21.43
CA GLN A 3 -12.80 -15.22 -20.87
C GLN A 3 -11.64 -14.27 -20.58
N SER A 4 -11.81 -12.96 -20.82
CA SER A 4 -10.79 -12.00 -20.42
C SER A 4 -10.60 -12.09 -18.91
N PHE A 5 -9.37 -11.87 -18.45
CA PHE A 5 -9.03 -11.86 -17.03
C PHE A 5 -9.94 -10.92 -16.24
N GLU A 6 -10.29 -9.76 -16.82
CA GLU A 6 -11.24 -8.81 -16.20
C GLU A 6 -12.62 -9.42 -16.00
N LYS A 7 -13.10 -10.21 -16.97
CA LYS A 7 -14.41 -10.88 -16.86
C LYS A 7 -14.42 -11.91 -15.74
N ILE A 8 -13.34 -12.66 -15.55
CA ILE A 8 -13.24 -13.65 -14.47
C ILE A 8 -13.29 -12.95 -13.11
N ILE A 9 -12.49 -11.89 -12.94
CA ILE A 9 -12.49 -11.07 -11.73
C ILE A 9 -13.88 -10.46 -11.49
N PHE A 10 -14.49 -9.92 -12.53
CA PHE A 10 -15.82 -9.32 -12.48
C PHE A 10 -16.88 -10.33 -12.04
N ASP A 11 -16.92 -11.50 -12.67
CA ASP A 11 -17.90 -12.56 -12.36
C ASP A 11 -17.72 -13.08 -10.93
N ARG A 12 -16.48 -13.21 -10.45
CA ARG A 12 -16.20 -13.62 -9.06
C ARG A 12 -16.59 -12.56 -8.03
N ALA A 13 -16.27 -11.29 -8.29
CA ALA A 13 -16.71 -10.19 -7.45
C ALA A 13 -18.25 -10.07 -7.42
N LEU A 14 -18.91 -10.31 -8.56
CA LEU A 14 -20.37 -10.36 -8.65
C LEU A 14 -20.96 -11.46 -7.77
N ASN A 15 -20.41 -12.66 -7.83
CA ASN A 15 -20.90 -13.79 -7.04
C ASN A 15 -20.76 -13.58 -5.52
N ARG A 16 -19.78 -12.77 -5.08
CA ARG A 16 -19.50 -12.54 -3.67
C ARG A 16 -20.48 -11.57 -2.99
N HIS A 17 -21.04 -10.65 -3.77
CA HIS A 17 -21.79 -9.50 -3.25
C HIS A 17 -23.12 -9.26 -3.97
N PRO A 18 -23.91 -10.32 -4.29
CA PRO A 18 -25.12 -10.21 -5.11
C PRO A 18 -26.10 -9.13 -4.62
N GLU A 19 -26.12 -8.86 -3.32
CA GLU A 19 -26.92 -7.83 -2.66
C GLU A 19 -26.64 -6.40 -3.13
N PHE A 20 -25.44 -6.11 -3.63
CA PHE A 20 -25.08 -4.76 -4.08
C PHE A 20 -25.34 -4.55 -5.58
N TRP A 21 -25.76 -5.59 -6.31
CA TRP A 21 -25.56 -5.68 -7.76
C TRP A 21 -26.81 -5.55 -8.63
N SER A 22 -28.02 -5.52 -8.08
CA SER A 22 -29.25 -5.35 -8.89
C SER A 22 -29.44 -3.92 -9.43
N GLU A 23 -28.74 -2.91 -8.90
CA GLU A 23 -29.00 -1.50 -9.23
C GLU A 23 -27.82 -0.73 -9.87
N LYS A 24 -26.61 -1.29 -9.96
CA LYS A 24 -25.38 -0.52 -10.32
C LYS A 24 -24.36 -1.21 -11.23
N LYS A 25 -24.77 -2.23 -12.01
CA LYS A 25 -23.85 -3.09 -12.77
C LYS A 25 -22.87 -2.33 -13.71
N GLU A 26 -23.35 -1.34 -14.44
CA GLU A 26 -22.52 -0.57 -15.39
C GLU A 26 -21.46 0.29 -14.68
N ASP A 27 -21.83 0.94 -13.57
CA ASP A 27 -20.91 1.75 -12.75
C ASP A 27 -19.77 0.90 -12.17
N LEU A 28 -20.04 -0.38 -11.87
CA LEU A 28 -19.07 -1.29 -11.30
C LEU A 28 -18.13 -1.88 -12.33
N THR A 29 -18.64 -2.26 -13.50
CA THR A 29 -17.77 -2.67 -14.62
C THR A 29 -16.79 -1.55 -14.92
N LYS A 30 -17.28 -0.30 -14.98
CA LYS A 30 -16.44 0.88 -15.16
C LYS A 30 -15.41 1.01 -14.02
N THR A 31 -15.85 0.90 -12.76
CA THR A 31 -14.95 0.98 -11.60
C THR A 31 -13.85 -0.08 -11.64
N ILE A 32 -14.17 -1.32 -12.02
CA ILE A 32 -13.21 -2.42 -12.10
C ILE A 32 -12.22 -2.19 -13.23
N THR A 33 -12.69 -1.78 -14.41
CA THR A 33 -11.82 -1.40 -15.53
C THR A 33 -10.88 -0.27 -15.12
N GLU A 34 -11.39 0.79 -14.48
CA GLU A 34 -10.57 1.90 -13.98
C GLU A 34 -9.51 1.42 -12.98
N ILE A 35 -9.83 0.48 -12.09
CA ILE A 35 -8.84 -0.08 -11.16
C ILE A 35 -7.77 -0.89 -11.89
N ILE A 36 -8.17 -1.73 -12.85
CA ILE A 36 -7.22 -2.55 -13.62
C ILE A 36 -6.28 -1.64 -14.42
N ASP A 37 -6.82 -0.63 -15.09
CA ASP A 37 -6.03 0.35 -15.84
C ASP A 37 -5.07 1.12 -14.90
N GLU A 38 -5.54 1.50 -13.71
CA GLU A 38 -4.70 2.16 -12.68
C GLU A 38 -3.56 1.24 -12.20
N ILE A 39 -3.85 -0.04 -11.93
CA ILE A 39 -2.85 -1.05 -11.53
C ILE A 39 -1.80 -1.23 -12.62
N SER A 40 -2.22 -1.29 -13.89
CA SER A 40 -1.32 -1.41 -15.03
C SER A 40 -0.53 -0.12 -15.31
N GLY A 41 -1.09 1.04 -14.95
CA GLY A 41 -0.50 2.36 -15.16
C GLY A 41 0.58 2.75 -14.15
N PHE A 42 0.74 2.02 -13.03
CA PHE A 42 1.83 2.32 -12.09
C PHE A 42 3.20 2.06 -12.72
N GLU A 43 3.93 3.14 -12.95
CA GLU A 43 5.21 3.12 -13.66
C GLU A 43 6.33 2.46 -12.86
N ALA A 44 7.32 1.96 -13.60
CA ALA A 44 8.60 1.59 -13.04
C ALA A 44 9.39 2.85 -12.71
N VAL A 45 9.86 2.96 -11.47
CA VAL A 45 10.66 4.10 -11.04
C VAL A 45 12.11 3.91 -11.48
N ASP A 46 12.62 4.83 -12.29
CA ASP A 46 14.05 5.00 -12.48
C ASP A 46 14.59 5.93 -11.38
N PHE A 47 15.19 5.33 -10.35
CA PHE A 47 15.71 6.07 -9.20
C PHE A 47 16.82 7.07 -9.57
N ASP A 48 17.57 6.79 -10.63
CA ASP A 48 18.68 7.65 -11.04
C ASP A 48 18.15 8.93 -11.71
N SER A 49 16.98 8.86 -12.33
CA SER A 49 16.31 9.99 -13.00
C SER A 49 15.73 11.07 -12.08
N ILE A 50 15.58 10.79 -10.77
CA ILE A 50 15.01 11.76 -9.81
C ILE A 50 15.87 13.03 -9.79
N SER A 51 15.33 14.17 -10.21
CA SER A 51 16.12 15.41 -10.25
C SER A 51 16.40 15.96 -8.85
N LYS A 52 17.34 16.90 -8.73
CA LYS A 52 17.60 17.59 -7.46
C LYS A 52 16.37 18.38 -6.98
N ASP A 53 15.70 19.08 -7.89
CA ASP A 53 14.52 19.89 -7.57
C ASP A 53 13.36 19.01 -7.11
N GLU A 54 13.19 17.86 -7.75
CA GLU A 54 12.23 16.84 -7.33
C GLU A 54 12.57 16.27 -5.95
N ALA A 55 13.83 15.90 -5.71
CA ALA A 55 14.30 15.42 -4.42
C ALA A 55 14.08 16.46 -3.30
N GLU A 56 14.24 17.76 -3.59
CA GLU A 56 13.98 18.83 -2.61
C GLU A 56 12.49 19.01 -2.29
N ASN A 57 11.61 18.79 -3.27
CA ASN A 57 10.15 18.87 -3.10
C ASN A 57 9.54 17.69 -2.34
N ILE A 58 10.17 16.51 -2.36
CA ILE A 58 9.66 15.33 -1.63
C ILE A 58 9.83 15.50 -0.12
N LEU A 59 8.73 15.59 0.61
CA LEU A 59 8.73 15.78 2.07
C LEU A 59 9.07 14.50 2.82
N ALA A 60 8.45 13.39 2.42
CA ALA A 60 8.58 12.10 3.06
C ALA A 60 8.23 10.96 2.10
N ILE A 61 8.68 9.77 2.45
CA ILE A 61 8.27 8.51 1.82
C ILE A 61 7.40 7.79 2.83
N TRP A 62 6.21 7.36 2.43
CA TRP A 62 5.31 6.54 3.23
C TRP A 62 5.27 5.12 2.68
N CYS A 63 5.88 4.18 3.41
CA CYS A 63 5.84 2.76 3.08
C CYS A 63 4.64 2.10 3.77
N ILE A 64 3.67 1.66 2.97
CA ILE A 64 2.49 0.94 3.44
C ILE A 64 2.91 -0.47 3.85
N SER A 65 2.68 -0.84 5.12
CA SER A 65 3.08 -2.17 5.58
C SER A 65 2.31 -3.29 4.86
N GLY A 66 2.97 -4.41 4.66
CA GLY A 66 2.41 -5.63 4.05
C GLY A 66 2.59 -6.86 4.95
N SER A 67 2.31 -8.03 4.40
CA SER A 67 2.64 -9.31 5.05
C SER A 67 4.10 -9.71 4.79
N GLY A 68 4.66 -10.57 5.64
CA GLY A 68 6.00 -11.13 5.43
C GLY A 68 7.13 -10.11 5.63
N SER A 69 7.53 -9.93 6.89
CA SER A 69 8.45 -8.89 7.38
C SER A 69 9.93 -9.08 6.95
N LEU A 70 10.82 -8.20 7.44
CA LEU A 70 12.21 -8.03 7.01
C LEU A 70 13.14 -9.24 7.18
N THR A 71 12.86 -10.13 8.14
CA THR A 71 13.69 -11.30 8.45
C THR A 71 12.94 -12.59 8.13
N SER A 72 13.67 -13.65 7.76
CA SER A 72 13.10 -14.96 7.39
C SER A 72 12.41 -15.69 8.55
N ASP A 73 12.61 -15.21 9.79
CA ASP A 73 12.35 -15.97 11.01
C ASP A 73 11.28 -15.33 11.90
N PHE A 74 10.61 -14.26 11.45
CA PHE A 74 9.50 -13.71 12.21
C PHE A 74 8.19 -14.41 11.85
N ILE A 75 7.62 -14.98 12.91
CA ILE A 75 6.24 -15.41 13.06
C ILE A 75 5.35 -14.45 12.29
N ASP A 76 4.74 -14.96 11.23
CA ASP A 76 3.53 -14.38 10.67
C ASP A 76 2.67 -13.92 11.84
N SER A 77 2.34 -12.63 11.90
CA SER A 77 1.36 -12.20 12.91
C SER A 77 0.21 -13.19 12.84
N PRO A 78 -0.38 -13.65 13.96
CA PRO A 78 -1.56 -14.50 13.91
C PRO A 78 -2.67 -13.92 13.01
N SER A 79 -2.66 -12.59 12.78
CA SER A 79 -3.53 -11.89 11.82
C SER A 79 -3.21 -12.15 10.35
N ASP A 80 -1.97 -12.49 10.03
CA ASP A 80 -1.44 -12.66 8.67
C ASP A 80 -1.40 -14.15 8.27
N ASP A 81 -1.48 -15.05 9.25
CA ASP A 81 -1.59 -16.51 9.11
C ASP A 81 -2.70 -16.95 8.12
N LYS A 82 -3.72 -16.10 7.95
CA LYS A 82 -4.81 -16.30 6.99
C LYS A 82 -4.39 -16.33 5.51
N TYR A 83 -3.21 -15.84 5.18
CA TYR A 83 -2.69 -15.79 3.83
C TYR A 83 -1.45 -16.67 3.64
N LYS A 84 -1.01 -17.41 4.67
CA LYS A 84 0.25 -18.17 4.66
C LYS A 84 0.38 -19.17 3.50
N ASP A 85 -0.73 -19.69 3.00
CA ASP A 85 -0.77 -20.64 1.88
C ASP A 85 -0.77 -19.96 0.50
N LYS A 86 -0.86 -18.62 0.45
CA LYS A 86 -0.87 -17.86 -0.80
C LYS A 86 0.56 -17.55 -1.25
N LYS A 87 0.86 -17.77 -2.53
CA LYS A 87 2.23 -17.58 -3.08
C LYS A 87 2.76 -16.16 -2.92
N TRP A 88 1.88 -15.17 -3.01
CA TRP A 88 2.21 -13.76 -2.90
C TRP A 88 2.39 -13.29 -1.46
N TYR A 89 2.12 -14.12 -0.45
CA TYR A 89 2.11 -13.71 0.95
C TYR A 89 3.50 -13.40 1.52
N GLY A 90 4.47 -14.26 1.20
CA GLY A 90 5.81 -14.21 1.79
C GLY A 90 6.66 -13.05 1.26
N GLY A 91 7.10 -12.18 2.16
CA GLY A 91 8.10 -11.15 1.88
C GLY A 91 7.58 -9.86 1.23
N THR A 92 6.27 -9.63 1.17
CA THR A 92 5.71 -8.41 0.53
C THR A 92 6.15 -7.13 1.23
N ASP A 93 6.11 -7.11 2.56
CA ASP A 93 6.56 -5.98 3.37
C ASP A 93 8.05 -5.71 3.16
N ARG A 94 8.87 -6.78 3.17
CA ARG A 94 10.29 -6.68 2.85
C ARG A 94 10.53 -6.07 1.47
N ILE A 95 9.77 -6.45 0.44
CA ILE A 95 9.91 -5.89 -0.91
C ILE A 95 9.57 -4.40 -0.92
N ARG A 96 8.48 -3.98 -0.26
CA ARG A 96 8.08 -2.57 -0.15
C ARG A 96 9.11 -1.74 0.61
N LEU A 97 9.64 -2.27 1.71
CA LEU A 97 10.67 -1.61 2.49
C LEU A 97 11.96 -1.46 1.68
N ARG A 98 12.43 -2.51 1.01
CA ARG A 98 13.62 -2.43 0.13
C ARG A 98 13.43 -1.48 -1.04
N PHE A 99 12.23 -1.41 -1.60
CA PHE A 99 11.91 -0.44 -2.63
C PHE A 99 11.94 0.99 -2.06
N SER A 100 11.34 1.21 -0.90
CA SER A 100 11.34 2.49 -0.18
C SER A 100 12.76 2.95 0.18
N GLU A 101 13.64 2.03 0.59
CA GLU A 101 15.06 2.29 0.85
C GLU A 101 15.80 2.80 -0.38
N LYS A 102 15.56 2.21 -1.54
CA LYS A 102 16.17 2.67 -2.80
C LYS A 102 15.74 4.08 -3.14
N ILE A 103 14.44 4.38 -3.01
CA ILE A 103 13.91 5.75 -3.19
C ILE A 103 14.54 6.70 -2.17
N PHE A 104 14.58 6.28 -0.90
CA PHE A 104 15.14 7.07 0.19
C PHE A 104 16.59 7.45 -0.12
N LEU A 105 17.43 6.48 -0.46
CA LEU A 105 18.84 6.72 -0.77
C LEU A 105 19.04 7.56 -2.04
N ALA A 106 18.18 7.40 -3.05
CA ALA A 106 18.25 8.21 -4.26
C ALA A 106 17.94 9.70 -4.00
N ILE A 107 16.95 9.96 -3.12
CA ILE A 107 16.57 11.32 -2.72
C ILE A 107 17.59 11.90 -1.75
N ASP A 108 17.98 11.15 -0.71
CA ASP A 108 18.87 11.61 0.36
C ASP A 108 20.23 12.07 -0.18
N LYS A 109 20.78 11.38 -1.20
CA LYS A 109 22.00 11.79 -1.91
C LYS A 109 21.90 13.17 -2.58
N LYS A 110 20.69 13.62 -2.92
CA LYS A 110 20.42 14.84 -3.69
C LYS A 110 19.88 15.96 -2.82
N LYS A 111 19.47 15.66 -1.57
CA LYS A 111 18.74 16.57 -0.69
C LYS A 111 19.65 17.19 0.38
N SER A 112 19.36 18.43 0.73
CA SER A 112 20.04 19.19 1.79
C SER A 112 19.35 19.12 3.16
N ARG A 113 18.21 18.44 3.27
CA ARG A 113 17.32 18.41 4.44
C ARG A 113 17.03 16.98 4.87
N ASN A 114 16.63 16.81 6.14
CA ASN A 114 16.23 15.51 6.68
C ASN A 114 15.01 14.94 5.94
N LEU A 115 15.21 13.80 5.29
CA LEU A 115 14.15 12.96 4.73
C LEU A 115 13.63 11.98 5.79
N PHE A 116 12.33 11.72 5.77
CA PHE A 116 11.69 10.76 6.67
C PHE A 116 11.07 9.60 5.89
N LEU A 117 11.22 8.39 6.44
CA LEU A 117 10.42 7.23 6.09
C LEU A 117 9.28 7.09 7.10
N ILE A 118 8.05 7.29 6.66
CA ILE A 118 6.84 7.02 7.43
C ILE A 118 6.51 5.53 7.27
N TYR A 119 6.32 4.83 8.39
CA TYR A 119 5.91 3.43 8.40
C TYR A 119 4.83 3.21 9.46
N ASN A 120 3.67 2.71 9.04
CA ASN A 120 2.53 2.43 9.92
C ASN A 120 2.03 1.00 9.70
N GLY A 121 2.81 0.05 10.21
CA GLY A 121 2.40 -1.34 10.34
C GLY A 121 1.81 -1.67 11.70
N ILE A 122 1.43 -2.93 11.86
CA ILE A 122 1.04 -3.47 13.16
C ILE A 122 2.22 -3.40 14.15
N PRO A 123 1.99 -3.42 15.47
CA PRO A 123 3.05 -3.22 16.47
C PRO A 123 4.28 -4.12 16.28
N GLU A 124 4.07 -5.39 15.95
CA GLU A 124 5.13 -6.38 15.74
C GLU A 124 6.03 -5.99 14.56
N GLN A 125 5.42 -5.55 13.45
CA GLN A 125 6.16 -5.10 12.26
C GLN A 125 7.00 -3.86 12.55
N VAL A 126 6.44 -2.91 13.30
CA VAL A 126 7.15 -1.70 13.73
C VAL A 126 8.35 -2.04 14.59
N VAL A 127 8.21 -2.93 15.57
CA VAL A 127 9.31 -3.37 16.44
C VAL A 127 10.43 -3.97 15.60
N THR A 128 10.12 -4.88 14.67
CA THR A 128 11.10 -5.52 13.79
C THR A 128 11.81 -4.50 12.91
N LEU A 129 11.07 -3.61 12.24
CA LEU A 129 11.67 -2.55 11.43
C LEU A 129 12.68 -1.71 12.22
N LEU A 130 12.30 -1.28 13.43
CA LEU A 130 13.15 -0.44 14.27
C LEU A 130 14.38 -1.17 14.83
N GLN A 131 14.33 -2.50 14.95
CA GLN A 131 15.49 -3.33 15.33
C GLN A 131 16.49 -3.53 14.19
N GLU A 132 16.00 -3.57 12.95
CA GLU A 132 16.77 -3.79 11.72
C GLU A 132 17.28 -2.50 11.05
N ALA A 133 16.71 -1.35 11.42
CA ALA A 133 17.13 -0.02 10.97
C ALA A 133 18.59 0.27 11.33
N GLY A 134 19.36 0.73 10.34
CA GLY A 134 20.81 0.94 10.40
C GLY A 134 21.65 -0.35 10.38
N LYS A 135 21.04 -1.54 10.30
CA LYS A 135 21.75 -2.84 10.25
C LYS A 135 21.52 -3.53 8.91
N SER A 136 20.33 -4.13 8.76
CA SER A 136 19.90 -4.79 7.53
C SER A 136 19.24 -3.80 6.59
N PHE A 137 18.76 -2.67 7.12
CA PHE A 137 18.08 -1.60 6.41
C PHE A 137 18.85 -0.29 6.60
N THR A 138 19.30 0.35 5.51
CA THR A 138 20.23 1.51 5.54
C THR A 138 19.61 2.75 6.18
N VAL A 139 18.28 2.90 6.09
CA VAL A 139 17.58 4.02 6.73
C VAL A 139 17.77 3.92 8.24
N LEU A 140 18.24 5.01 8.85
CA LEU A 140 18.55 5.04 10.27
C LEU A 140 17.26 5.15 11.09
N LYS A 141 17.28 4.60 12.30
CA LYS A 141 16.10 4.58 13.20
C LYS A 141 15.50 5.98 13.40
N GLN A 142 16.32 7.02 13.55
CA GLN A 142 15.86 8.40 13.73
C GLN A 142 15.22 9.04 12.48
N GLN A 143 15.38 8.42 11.31
CA GLN A 143 14.75 8.83 10.05
C GLN A 143 13.42 8.10 9.82
N ILE A 144 13.08 7.13 10.68
CA ILE A 144 11.82 6.40 10.61
C ILE A 144 10.82 7.09 11.55
N TYR A 145 9.68 7.49 10.99
CA TYR A 145 8.55 7.99 11.74
C TYR A 145 7.43 6.97 11.74
N VAL A 146 6.96 6.62 12.94
CA VAL A 146 5.80 5.75 13.13
C VAL A 146 4.67 6.63 13.66
N PRO A 147 3.58 6.82 12.89
CA PRO A 147 2.38 7.52 13.37
C PRO A 147 1.83 6.89 14.64
N ASP A 148 1.21 7.71 15.49
CA ASP A 148 0.56 7.22 16.71
C ASP A 148 -0.72 6.45 16.36
N GLY A 149 -1.02 5.40 17.12
CA GLY A 149 -2.24 4.60 16.98
C GLY A 149 -1.98 3.18 16.51
N GLU A 150 -2.81 2.25 17.00
CA GLU A 150 -2.71 0.83 16.66
C GLU A 150 -3.25 0.56 15.26
N ILE A 151 -2.50 -0.11 14.40
CA ILE A 151 -2.98 -0.56 13.09
C ILE A 151 -3.51 -1.98 13.24
N VAL A 152 -4.78 -2.20 12.87
CA VAL A 152 -5.43 -3.53 12.90
C VAL A 152 -5.83 -3.96 11.50
N LYS A 153 -6.25 -3.00 10.66
CA LYS A 153 -6.65 -3.22 9.26
C LYS A 153 -6.08 -2.15 8.33
N THR A 154 -6.15 -2.40 7.02
CA THR A 154 -5.62 -1.49 6.00
C THR A 154 -6.21 -0.07 6.10
N LEU A 155 -7.50 0.06 6.44
CA LEU A 155 -8.11 1.39 6.58
C LEU A 155 -7.45 2.22 7.70
N ASP A 156 -7.02 1.58 8.80
CA ASP A 156 -6.32 2.26 9.89
C ASP A 156 -5.02 2.93 9.40
N GLN A 157 -4.35 2.34 8.40
CA GLN A 157 -3.13 2.93 7.84
C GLN A 157 -3.41 4.31 7.23
N VAL A 158 -4.60 4.53 6.68
CA VAL A 158 -5.00 5.83 6.13
C VAL A 158 -5.57 6.73 7.22
N GLU A 159 -6.48 6.22 8.06
CA GLU A 159 -7.14 7.02 9.11
C GLU A 159 -6.17 7.53 10.18
N LYS A 160 -5.13 6.75 10.48
CA LYS A 160 -4.12 7.07 11.49
C LYS A 160 -2.83 7.60 10.86
N PHE A 161 -2.87 7.92 9.56
CA PHE A 161 -1.75 8.59 8.92
C PHE A 161 -1.50 9.95 9.57
N SER A 162 -0.25 10.24 9.88
CA SER A 162 0.19 11.58 10.24
C SER A 162 1.59 11.86 9.71
N LEU A 163 1.87 13.13 9.44
CA LEU A 163 3.22 13.58 9.16
C LEU A 163 4.03 13.68 10.46
N PRO A 164 5.37 13.48 10.39
CA PRO A 164 6.28 13.85 11.47
C PRO A 164 6.00 15.29 11.94
N PRO A 165 6.07 15.60 13.25
CA PRO A 165 5.81 16.96 13.76
C PRO A 165 6.56 18.07 13.02
N ALA A 166 7.79 17.78 12.56
CA ALA A 166 8.63 18.71 11.80
C ALA A 166 8.10 19.03 10.37
N LEU A 167 7.13 18.26 9.86
CA LEU A 167 6.58 18.36 8.52
C LEU A 167 5.10 18.81 8.49
N LYS A 168 4.37 18.84 9.62
CA LYS A 168 2.91 19.08 9.70
C LYS A 168 2.39 20.37 9.03
N LYS A 169 3.24 21.37 8.82
CA LYS A 169 2.87 22.67 8.19
C LYS A 169 3.53 22.89 6.83
N LYS A 170 4.17 21.87 6.27
CA LYS A 170 4.88 21.96 5.00
C LYS A 170 4.00 21.43 3.87
N SER A 171 4.11 22.05 2.71
CA SER A 171 3.59 21.53 1.45
C SER A 171 4.70 20.87 0.65
N GLY A 172 4.36 19.88 -0.16
CA GLY A 172 5.29 19.18 -1.03
C GLY A 172 4.82 17.77 -1.35
N ASP A 173 5.71 16.95 -1.89
CA ASP A 173 5.34 15.62 -2.35
C ASP A 173 5.40 14.60 -1.22
N LEU A 174 4.36 13.76 -1.12
CA LEU A 174 4.35 12.54 -0.32
C LEU A 174 4.44 11.35 -1.26
N VAL A 175 5.58 10.65 -1.24
CA VAL A 175 5.75 9.42 -2.01
C VAL A 175 5.10 8.28 -1.24
N ILE A 176 4.18 7.55 -1.85
CA ILE A 176 3.52 6.39 -1.23
C ILE A 176 4.01 5.13 -1.90
N VAL A 177 4.53 4.19 -1.12
CA VAL A 177 5.07 2.92 -1.60
C VAL A 177 4.18 1.77 -1.13
N SER A 178 3.67 1.01 -2.10
CA SER A 178 2.97 -0.26 -1.89
C SER A 178 3.07 -1.11 -3.15
N HIS A 179 2.40 -2.25 -3.23
CA HIS A 179 2.21 -2.95 -4.50
C HIS A 179 1.06 -2.33 -5.28
N ALA A 180 1.06 -2.48 -6.60
CA ALA A 180 0.12 -1.81 -7.51
C ALA A 180 -1.35 -1.96 -7.08
N ALA A 181 -1.81 -3.19 -6.89
CA ALA A 181 -3.20 -3.46 -6.48
C ALA A 181 -3.54 -2.86 -5.10
N HIS A 182 -2.62 -2.98 -4.14
CA HIS A 182 -2.82 -2.41 -2.81
C HIS A 182 -2.79 -0.88 -2.81
N LEU A 183 -1.93 -0.28 -3.65
CA LEU A 183 -1.83 1.17 -3.82
C LEU A 183 -3.15 1.74 -4.33
N SER A 184 -3.79 1.05 -5.27
CA SER A 184 -5.11 1.42 -5.77
C SER A 184 -6.18 1.49 -4.67
N ARG A 185 -6.15 0.51 -3.75
CA ARG A 185 -7.02 0.50 -2.56
C ARG A 185 -6.72 1.68 -1.63
N ILE A 186 -5.45 1.92 -1.33
CA ILE A 186 -5.02 3.03 -0.47
C ILE A 186 -5.47 4.39 -1.03
N LEU A 187 -5.28 4.63 -2.34
CA LEU A 187 -5.69 5.89 -2.98
C LEU A 187 -7.20 6.15 -2.86
N ARG A 188 -8.02 5.10 -2.94
CA ARG A 188 -9.47 5.20 -2.75
C ARG A 188 -9.86 5.49 -1.31
N PHE A 189 -9.17 4.88 -0.34
CA PHE A 189 -9.36 5.20 1.07
C PHE A 189 -9.00 6.67 1.32
N MET A 190 -7.86 7.12 0.81
CA MET A 190 -7.39 8.51 0.95
C MET A 190 -8.42 9.53 0.43
N LYS A 191 -9.14 9.22 -0.66
CA LYS A 191 -10.19 10.11 -1.19
C LYS A 191 -11.27 10.46 -0.16
N LYS A 192 -11.63 9.53 0.74
CA LYS A 192 -12.59 9.82 1.83
C LYS A 192 -11.95 10.54 3.02
N HIS A 193 -10.63 10.56 3.09
CA HIS A 193 -9.83 11.19 4.16
C HIS A 193 -8.95 12.32 3.61
N GLU A 194 -9.37 13.00 2.55
CA GLU A 194 -8.55 14.00 1.81
C GLU A 194 -7.98 15.10 2.69
N LYS A 195 -8.69 15.48 3.76
CA LYS A 195 -8.27 16.49 4.73
C LYS A 195 -6.98 16.13 5.46
N LEU A 196 -6.66 14.84 5.62
CA LEU A 196 -5.40 14.39 6.21
C LEU A 196 -4.19 14.68 5.30
N PHE A 197 -4.44 14.91 4.02
CA PHE A 197 -3.44 15.09 2.98
C PHE A 197 -3.45 16.50 2.38
N GLU A 198 -4.14 17.45 3.03
CA GLU A 198 -4.20 18.84 2.58
C GLU A 198 -2.80 19.45 2.47
N GLY A 199 -2.50 20.07 1.33
CA GLY A 199 -1.18 20.65 1.03
C GLY A 199 -0.12 19.66 0.57
N LEU A 200 -0.45 18.37 0.44
CA LEU A 200 0.43 17.34 -0.09
C LEU A 200 0.07 16.99 -1.54
N THR A 201 1.10 16.80 -2.36
CA THR A 201 0.98 16.16 -3.66
C THR A 201 1.29 14.68 -3.50
N ILE A 202 0.33 13.82 -3.83
CA ILE A 202 0.49 12.37 -3.67
C ILE A 202 1.21 11.78 -4.87
N ARG A 203 2.29 11.03 -4.62
CA ARG A 203 3.08 10.34 -5.64
C ARG A 203 3.08 8.82 -5.37
N PRO A 204 2.13 8.08 -5.95
CA PRO A 204 2.05 6.64 -5.77
C PRO A 204 3.13 5.92 -6.59
N LEU A 205 3.96 5.11 -5.93
CA LEU A 205 5.00 4.29 -6.57
C LEU A 205 4.82 2.81 -6.21
N ALA A 206 4.64 1.97 -7.23
CA ALA A 206 4.40 0.55 -7.04
C ALA A 206 5.72 -0.26 -6.94
N ALA A 207 5.96 -0.88 -5.79
CA ALA A 207 6.98 -1.90 -5.64
C ALA A 207 6.56 -3.15 -6.43
N ARG A 208 7.43 -3.60 -7.35
CA ARG A 208 7.17 -4.81 -8.14
C ARG A 208 7.17 -6.06 -7.26
N VAL A 209 6.02 -6.69 -7.16
CA VAL A 209 5.83 -8.07 -6.68
C VAL A 209 5.22 -8.89 -7.80
N ASP A 210 5.21 -10.20 -7.59
CA ASP A 210 4.42 -11.10 -8.40
C ASP A 210 2.93 -10.69 -8.28
N ASN A 211 2.39 -10.09 -9.35
CA ASN A 211 0.98 -9.73 -9.46
C ASN A 211 0.20 -10.98 -9.88
N SER A 212 0.29 -12.03 -9.06
CA SER A 212 -0.47 -13.24 -9.31
C SER A 212 -1.97 -12.89 -9.31
N SER A 213 -2.73 -13.60 -10.15
CA SER A 213 -4.14 -13.29 -10.37
C SER A 213 -4.96 -13.27 -9.08
N ASP A 214 -4.63 -14.14 -8.13
CA ASP A 214 -5.26 -14.23 -6.82
C ASP A 214 -4.97 -13.02 -5.91
N PHE A 215 -3.79 -12.39 -6.01
CA PHE A 215 -3.49 -11.16 -5.26
C PHE A 215 -4.31 -9.98 -5.78
N VAL A 216 -4.32 -9.80 -7.11
CA VAL A 216 -5.10 -8.73 -7.76
C VAL A 216 -6.59 -8.89 -7.45
N GLU A 217 -7.09 -10.13 -7.47
CA GLU A 217 -8.47 -10.45 -7.11
C GLU A 217 -8.79 -10.15 -5.65
N ALA A 218 -7.90 -10.49 -4.70
CA ALA A 218 -8.07 -10.17 -3.28
C ALA A 218 -8.17 -8.66 -3.04
N GLU A 219 -7.29 -7.89 -3.68
CA GLU A 219 -7.27 -6.43 -3.55
C GLU A 219 -8.50 -5.79 -4.20
N LEU A 220 -8.90 -6.23 -5.39
CA LEU A 220 -10.13 -5.77 -6.06
C LEU A 220 -11.37 -6.06 -5.23
N SER A 221 -11.47 -7.24 -4.65
CA SER A 221 -12.59 -7.59 -3.78
C SER A 221 -12.64 -6.67 -2.56
N GLY A 222 -11.50 -6.36 -1.94
CA GLY A 222 -11.43 -5.42 -0.83
C GLY A 222 -11.79 -3.98 -1.22
N ILE A 223 -11.46 -3.56 -2.46
CA ILE A 223 -11.88 -2.24 -2.98
C ILE A 223 -13.40 -2.20 -3.18
N LEU A 224 -13.98 -3.24 -3.78
CA LEU A 224 -15.41 -3.29 -4.06
C LEU A 224 -16.24 -3.34 -2.78
N ASP A 225 -15.82 -4.13 -1.79
CA ASP A 225 -16.43 -4.16 -0.46
C ASP A 225 -16.43 -2.77 0.19
N TYR A 226 -15.30 -2.05 0.10
CA TYR A 226 -15.22 -0.68 0.62
C TYR A 226 -16.08 0.34 -0.15
N VAL A 227 -16.19 0.19 -1.47
CA VAL A 227 -17.06 1.04 -2.29
C VAL A 227 -18.53 0.81 -1.91
N ALA A 228 -18.91 -0.44 -1.63
CA ALA A 228 -20.26 -0.81 -1.25
C ALA A 228 -20.63 -0.42 0.19
N THR A 229 -19.76 -0.74 1.16
CA THR A 229 -20.07 -0.63 2.60
C THR A 229 -19.50 0.63 3.25
N GLY A 230 -18.49 1.23 2.64
CA GLY A 230 -17.67 2.26 3.26
C GLY A 230 -16.70 1.76 4.34
N GLN A 231 -16.62 0.45 4.55
CA GLN A 231 -15.75 -0.19 5.53
C GLN A 231 -14.73 -1.09 4.84
N ALA A 232 -13.54 -1.25 5.42
CA ALA A 232 -12.62 -2.30 4.99
C ALA A 232 -12.99 -3.61 5.71
N SER A 233 -13.09 -4.71 4.97
CA SER A 233 -13.34 -6.04 5.52
C SER A 233 -12.39 -6.39 6.66
N ASP A 234 -12.96 -6.81 7.79
CA ASP A 234 -12.20 -7.30 8.95
C ASP A 234 -11.73 -8.76 8.76
N LYS A 235 -12.21 -9.46 7.72
CA LYS A 235 -11.86 -10.85 7.41
C LYS A 235 -11.07 -10.96 6.10
N PRO A 236 -10.14 -11.92 6.00
CA PRO A 236 -9.58 -12.31 4.72
C PRO A 236 -10.73 -12.72 3.81
N ILE A 237 -10.66 -12.26 2.58
CA ILE A 237 -11.59 -12.65 1.54
C ILE A 237 -11.16 -14.06 1.11
N ASP A 238 -11.75 -15.08 1.74
CA ASP A 238 -11.51 -16.49 1.37
C ASP A 238 -12.24 -16.80 0.05
N PHE A 239 -11.53 -17.53 -0.83
CA PHE A 239 -11.92 -17.80 -2.23
C PHE A 239 -12.08 -19.29 -2.53
N GLU A 240 -11.70 -20.19 -1.61
CA GLU A 240 -11.77 -21.65 -1.84
C GLU A 240 -13.04 -22.29 -1.25
N SER A 241 -13.87 -21.50 -0.56
CA SER A 241 -15.11 -21.96 0.07
C SER A 241 -16.36 -21.86 -0.82
N PHE A 242 -16.21 -21.58 -2.13
CA PHE A 242 -17.34 -21.35 -3.06
C PHE A 242 -17.12 -21.97 -4.45
#